data_AF-A2RIX6-F1
#
_entry.id   AF-A2RIX6-F1
#
_cell.length_a   1.000
_cell.length_b   1.000
_cell.length_c   1.000
_cell.angle_alpha   90.00
_cell.angle_beta   90.00
_cell.angle_gamma   90.00
#
_symmetry.space_group_name_H-M   'P 1'
#
loop_
_entity.id
_entity.type
_entity.pdbx_description
1 polymer ?
#
loop_
_entity_poly.entity_id
_entity_poly.type
_entity_poly.pdbx_seq_one_letter_code
_entity_poly.pdbx_strand_id
1 'polypeptide(L)'
;MGNILSGIIGLIGAILGVLGAYLVMKKQLKAQNEQYRKDKIDNTFFNLLGLFQNVREELDSSEIISDIKYLRGLKIGKDPYSIFKSIDVNNIINKQDDIVEIINEVFKSSTGYSGNYFRALYRCLKYIMDSDLKMEDKKFYSGVLRGVLSSKEMLLVFYNCMYFEKGEKFKELLEREENGKRIDFFGDEEDLKNLDKGYDLPFFSKEDLLFSEKDMQKLEELIKGN
;
A
#
# COMPACT_ATOMS: atom_id res chain seq x y z
N MET A 1 -17.52 -7.74 -73.33
CA MET A 1 -17.47 -6.76 -72.22
C MET A 1 -17.77 -7.38 -70.86
N GLY A 2 -18.73 -8.31 -70.71
CA GLY A 2 -19.11 -8.89 -69.40
C GLY A 2 -17.98 -9.57 -68.60
N ASN A 3 -17.08 -10.32 -69.24
CA ASN A 3 -16.01 -11.06 -68.54
C ASN A 3 -14.88 -10.18 -67.98
N ILE A 4 -14.65 -8.99 -68.57
CA ILE A 4 -13.62 -8.06 -68.10
C ILE A 4 -14.15 -7.30 -66.88
N LEU A 5 -15.42 -6.91 -66.91
CA LEU A 5 -16.07 -6.18 -65.82
C LEU A 5 -16.22 -7.04 -64.56
N SER A 6 -16.58 -8.32 -64.71
CA SER A 6 -16.67 -9.25 -63.57
C SER A 6 -15.31 -9.54 -62.92
N GLY A 7 -14.25 -9.66 -63.73
CA GLY A 7 -12.88 -9.81 -63.23
C GLY A 7 -12.38 -8.60 -62.43
N ILE A 8 -12.69 -7.38 -62.90
CA ILE A 8 -12.33 -6.13 -62.20
C ILE A 8 -13.09 -6.01 -60.87
N ILE A 9 -14.38 -6.35 -60.84
CA ILE A 9 -15.20 -6.34 -59.61
C ILE A 9 -14.64 -7.34 -58.57
N GLY A 10 -14.22 -8.53 -59.00
CA GLY A 10 -13.58 -9.53 -58.14
C GLY A 10 -12.26 -9.04 -57.53
N LEU A 11 -11.43 -8.35 -58.32
CA LEU A 11 -10.16 -7.76 -57.85
C LEU A 11 -10.40 -6.64 -56.83
N ILE A 12 -11.36 -5.75 -57.08
CA ILE A 12 -11.73 -4.68 -56.14
C ILE A 12 -12.23 -5.29 -54.81
N GLY A 13 -13.08 -6.32 -54.89
CA GLY A 13 -13.56 -7.04 -53.71
C GLY A 13 -12.43 -7.68 -52.90
N ALA A 14 -11.46 -8.31 -53.58
CA ALA A 14 -10.28 -8.90 -52.92
C ALA A 14 -9.40 -7.85 -52.24
N ILE A 15 -9.13 -6.70 -52.89
CA ILE A 15 -8.36 -5.60 -52.30
C ILE A 15 -9.08 -5.03 -51.07
N LEU A 16 -10.39 -4.80 -51.17
CA LEU A 16 -11.19 -4.32 -50.04
C LEU A 16 -11.20 -5.34 -48.88
N GLY A 17 -11.28 -6.64 -49.18
CA GLY A 17 -11.19 -7.70 -48.19
C GLY A 17 -9.84 -7.71 -47.46
N VAL A 18 -8.73 -7.60 -48.19
CA VAL A 18 -7.38 -7.54 -47.62
C VAL A 18 -7.19 -6.28 -46.77
N LEU A 19 -7.64 -5.11 -47.25
CA LEU A 19 -7.60 -3.86 -46.48
C LEU A 19 -8.44 -3.96 -45.20
N GLY A 20 -9.64 -4.54 -45.30
CA GLY A 20 -10.50 -4.81 -44.15
C GLY A 20 -9.81 -5.72 -43.12
N ALA A 21 -9.24 -6.84 -43.57
CA ALA A 21 -8.49 -7.76 -42.71
C ALA A 21 -7.28 -7.07 -42.05
N TYR A 22 -6.53 -6.25 -42.80
CA TYR A 22 -5.40 -5.49 -42.27
C TYR A 22 -5.80 -4.52 -41.15
N LEU A 23 -6.92 -3.80 -41.32
CA LEU A 23 -7.44 -2.89 -40.29
C LEU A 23 -7.89 -3.64 -39.03
N VAL A 24 -8.58 -4.77 -39.21
CA VAL A 24 -9.00 -5.65 -38.11
C VAL A 24 -7.77 -6.19 -37.36
N MET A 25 -6.76 -6.69 -38.09
CA MET A 25 -5.51 -7.20 -37.51
C MET A 25 -4.77 -6.13 -36.70
N LYS A 26 -4.69 -4.90 -37.23
CA LYS A 26 -4.06 -3.78 -36.50
C LYS A 26 -4.79 -3.46 -35.18
N LYS A 27 -6.13 -3.52 -35.19
CA LYS A 27 -6.95 -3.34 -33.97
C LYS A 27 -6.72 -4.48 -32.96
N GLN A 28 -6.67 -5.73 -33.44
CA GLN A 28 -6.41 -6.90 -32.60
C GLN A 28 -5.02 -6.84 -31.96
N LEU A 29 -3.97 -6.48 -32.71
CA LEU A 29 -2.62 -6.32 -32.18
C LEU A 29 -2.56 -5.27 -31.07
N LYS A 30 -3.29 -4.15 -31.21
CA LYS A 30 -3.36 -3.13 -30.16
C LYS A 30 -4.00 -3.68 -28.89
N ALA A 31 -5.16 -4.33 -29.01
CA ALA A 31 -5.86 -4.93 -27.87
C ALA A 31 -5.02 -6.05 -27.21
N GLN A 32 -4.34 -6.86 -28.01
CA GLN A 32 -3.45 -7.92 -27.53
C GLN A 32 -2.24 -7.35 -26.78
N ASN A 33 -1.63 -6.27 -27.28
CA ASN A 33 -0.54 -5.60 -26.59
C ASN A 33 -1.00 -5.01 -25.26
N GLU A 34 -2.17 -4.38 -25.20
CA GLU A 34 -2.75 -3.88 -23.95
C GLU A 34 -2.98 -5.01 -22.94
N GLN A 35 -3.58 -6.13 -23.38
CA GLN A 35 -3.77 -7.31 -22.53
C GLN A 35 -2.43 -7.89 -22.04
N TYR A 36 -1.47 -8.06 -22.94
CA TYR A 36 -0.13 -8.58 -22.60
C TYR A 36 0.58 -7.71 -21.55
N ARG A 37 0.44 -6.38 -21.63
CA ARG A 37 0.98 -5.46 -20.63
C ARG A 37 0.34 -5.69 -19.27
N LYS A 38 -0.99 -5.85 -19.23
CA LYS A 38 -1.73 -6.13 -17.99
C LYS A 38 -1.32 -7.47 -17.39
N ASP A 39 -1.30 -8.54 -18.18
CA ASP A 39 -0.89 -9.88 -17.75
C ASP A 39 0.55 -9.88 -17.20
N LYS A 40 1.46 -9.13 -17.83
CA LYS A 40 2.83 -8.97 -17.32
C LYS A 40 2.86 -8.30 -15.95
N ILE A 41 2.02 -7.27 -15.76
CA ILE A 41 1.93 -6.57 -14.48
C ILE A 41 1.38 -7.50 -13.41
N ASP A 42 0.27 -8.19 -13.67
CA ASP A 42 -0.34 -9.18 -12.79
C ASP A 42 0.68 -10.23 -12.34
N ASN A 43 1.32 -10.90 -13.30
CA ASN A 43 2.28 -11.95 -13.00
C ASN A 43 3.47 -11.45 -12.16
N THR A 44 4.01 -10.27 -12.50
CA THR A 44 5.14 -9.71 -11.74
C THR A 44 4.71 -9.30 -10.33
N PHE A 45 3.53 -8.68 -10.19
CA PHE A 45 2.98 -8.30 -8.89
C PHE A 45 2.74 -9.52 -8.01
N PHE A 46 2.07 -10.56 -8.50
CA PHE A 46 1.79 -11.75 -7.70
C PHE A 46 3.06 -12.54 -7.35
N ASN A 47 4.06 -12.53 -8.23
CA ASN A 47 5.38 -13.08 -7.90
C ASN A 47 6.05 -12.29 -6.76
N LEU A 48 6.03 -10.95 -6.81
CA LEU A 48 6.55 -10.10 -5.73
C LEU A 48 5.77 -10.30 -4.42
N LEU A 49 4.44 -10.41 -4.51
CA LEU A 49 3.57 -10.68 -3.37
C LEU A 49 3.89 -12.03 -2.72
N GLY A 50 4.11 -13.08 -3.51
CA GLY A 50 4.53 -14.38 -3.02
C GLY A 50 5.90 -14.34 -2.34
N LEU A 51 6.86 -13.63 -2.91
CA LEU A 51 8.17 -13.43 -2.26
C LEU A 51 8.05 -12.63 -0.96
N PHE A 52 7.17 -11.63 -0.91
CA PHE A 52 6.89 -10.86 0.30
C PHE A 52 6.27 -11.74 1.39
N GLN A 53 5.33 -12.62 1.05
CA GLN A 53 4.74 -13.56 2.00
C GLN A 53 5.79 -14.45 2.67
N ASN A 54 6.80 -14.91 1.93
CA ASN A 54 7.89 -15.71 2.51
C ASN A 54 8.72 -14.92 3.53
N VAL A 55 9.05 -13.66 3.25
CA VAL A 55 9.80 -12.80 4.18
C VAL A 55 8.95 -12.41 5.39
N ARG A 56 7.63 -12.28 5.19
CA ARG A 56 6.67 -11.94 6.24
C ARG A 56 6.61 -12.97 7.36
N GLU A 57 6.79 -14.25 7.06
CA GLU A 57 6.79 -15.32 8.07
C GLU A 57 7.93 -15.17 9.09
N GLU A 58 8.99 -14.42 8.76
CA GLU A 58 10.10 -14.15 9.67
C GLU A 58 9.84 -12.99 10.64
N LEU A 59 8.77 -12.20 10.43
CA LEU A 59 8.47 -11.03 11.26
C LEU A 59 7.61 -11.41 12.47
N ASP A 60 8.17 -11.31 13.67
CA ASP A 60 7.36 -11.29 14.89
C ASP A 60 6.81 -9.89 15.16
N SER A 61 5.66 -9.59 14.54
CA SER A 61 4.98 -8.32 14.74
C SER A 61 4.48 -8.13 16.19
N SER A 62 4.28 -9.22 16.94
CA SER A 62 3.81 -9.13 18.34
C SER A 62 4.92 -8.72 19.28
N GLU A 63 6.12 -9.30 19.09
CA GLU A 63 7.33 -8.93 19.80
C GLU A 63 7.66 -7.45 19.61
N ILE A 64 7.71 -6.97 18.36
CA ILE A 64 8.01 -5.56 18.05
C ILE A 64 6.98 -4.61 18.70
N ILE A 65 5.68 -4.94 18.65
CA ILE A 65 4.65 -4.13 19.32
C ILE A 65 4.83 -4.16 20.84
N SER A 66 5.22 -5.30 21.41
CA SER A 66 5.53 -5.42 22.84
C SER A 66 6.72 -4.54 23.23
N ASP A 67 7.77 -4.51 22.42
CA ASP A 67 8.96 -3.67 22.66
C ASP A 67 8.62 -2.18 22.62
N ILE A 68 7.78 -1.74 21.66
CA ILE A 68 7.30 -0.35 21.62
C ILE A 68 6.50 -0.02 22.89
N LYS A 69 5.60 -0.91 23.32
CA LYS A 69 4.82 -0.73 24.56
C LYS A 69 5.72 -0.68 25.79
N TYR A 70 6.75 -1.53 25.84
CA TYR A 70 7.71 -1.58 26.93
C TYR A 70 8.52 -0.29 27.04
N LEU A 71 9.17 0.16 25.97
CA LEU A 71 9.94 1.41 25.97
C LEU A 71 9.06 2.64 26.22
N ARG A 72 7.84 2.67 25.66
CA ARG A 72 6.85 3.70 25.98
C ARG A 72 6.54 3.73 27.48
N GLY A 73 6.33 2.56 28.09
CA GLY A 73 6.07 2.40 29.53
C GLY A 73 7.21 2.93 30.39
N LEU A 74 8.46 2.59 30.04
CA LEU A 74 9.64 3.12 30.73
C LEU A 74 9.72 4.64 30.68
N LYS A 75 9.45 5.26 29.51
CA LYS A 75 9.49 6.71 29.35
C LYS A 75 8.39 7.44 30.14
N ILE A 76 7.21 6.84 30.35
CA ILE A 76 6.16 7.39 31.24
C ILE A 76 6.42 7.13 32.73
N GLY A 77 7.52 6.48 33.10
CA GLY A 77 7.81 6.13 34.48
C GLY A 77 6.84 5.09 35.06
N LYS A 78 6.18 4.29 34.21
CA LYS A 78 5.35 3.17 34.64
C LYS A 78 6.10 1.86 34.40
N ASP A 79 5.99 0.92 35.33
CA ASP A 79 6.32 -0.47 35.03
C ASP A 79 5.33 -0.95 33.94
N PRO A 80 5.81 -1.32 32.73
CA PRO A 80 4.97 -1.76 31.62
C PRO A 80 4.11 -2.99 31.93
N TYR A 81 4.42 -3.72 33.01
CA TYR A 81 3.71 -4.91 33.47
C TYR A 81 2.80 -4.67 34.68
N SER A 82 2.73 -3.44 35.21
CA SER A 82 1.94 -3.13 36.41
C SER A 82 0.48 -2.75 36.10
N ILE A 83 -0.47 -3.47 36.71
CA ILE A 83 -1.94 -3.25 36.64
C ILE A 83 -2.35 -2.02 37.47
N PHE A 84 -1.63 -0.89 37.38
CA PHE A 84 -2.02 0.32 38.11
C PHE A 84 -2.89 1.25 37.26
N LYS A 85 -4.18 1.18 37.61
CA LYS A 85 -5.32 1.98 37.16
C LYS A 85 -5.07 3.49 37.41
N SER A 86 -5.48 4.29 36.43
CA SER A 86 -5.77 5.74 36.49
C SER A 86 -4.65 6.70 36.92
N ILE A 87 -3.71 6.95 36.02
CA ILE A 87 -3.05 8.26 35.89
C ILE A 87 -3.20 8.64 34.43
N ASP A 88 -3.69 9.85 34.15
CA ASP A 88 -3.90 10.41 32.81
C ASP A 88 -2.58 10.39 32.00
N VAL A 89 -2.38 9.32 31.23
CA VAL A 89 -1.11 8.98 30.55
C VAL A 89 -0.88 9.87 29.33
N ASN A 90 -1.92 10.52 28.82
CA ASN A 90 -1.87 11.27 27.57
C ASN A 90 -1.06 12.56 27.69
N ASN A 91 -0.78 13.05 28.91
CA ASN A 91 -0.07 14.31 29.13
C ASN A 91 1.46 14.20 29.27
N ILE A 92 2.06 13.00 29.27
CA ILE A 92 3.50 12.82 29.55
C ILE A 92 4.33 12.42 28.32
N ILE A 93 3.77 11.66 27.37
CA ILE A 93 4.40 11.42 26.04
C ILE A 93 3.52 12.08 24.99
N ASN A 94 3.71 13.39 24.81
CA ASN A 94 3.10 14.13 23.70
C ASN A 94 4.12 15.02 22.97
N LYS A 95 5.41 14.92 23.30
CA LYS A 95 6.48 15.48 22.46
C LYS A 95 6.75 14.51 21.32
N GLN A 96 6.61 15.00 20.08
CA GLN A 96 6.90 14.25 18.86
C GLN A 96 8.27 13.55 18.92
N ASP A 97 9.26 14.20 19.51
CA ASP A 97 10.63 13.70 19.64
C ASP A 97 10.70 12.39 20.45
N ASP A 98 9.88 12.23 21.48
CA ASP A 98 9.88 11.01 22.31
C ASP A 98 9.35 9.79 21.55
N ILE A 99 8.32 9.99 20.72
CA ILE A 99 7.73 8.92 19.89
C ILE A 99 8.74 8.48 18.82
N VAL A 100 9.36 9.45 18.15
CA VAL A 100 10.39 9.20 17.15
C VAL A 100 11.55 8.43 17.76
N GLU A 101 12.01 8.82 18.96
CA GLU A 101 13.09 8.10 19.65
C GLU A 101 12.72 6.64 19.96
N ILE A 102 11.54 6.39 20.56
CA ILE A 102 11.05 5.03 20.88
C ILE A 102 11.01 4.17 19.61
N ILE A 103 10.36 4.66 18.55
CA ILE A 103 10.21 3.90 17.30
C ILE A 103 11.57 3.63 16.65
N ASN A 104 12.47 4.61 16.64
CA ASN A 104 13.82 4.42 16.12
C ASN A 104 14.61 3.38 16.90
N GLU A 105 14.51 3.37 18.23
CA GLU A 105 15.20 2.39 19.08
C GLU A 105 14.73 0.97 18.79
N VAL A 106 13.41 0.73 18.79
CA VAL A 106 12.83 -0.61 18.53
C VAL A 106 13.13 -1.10 17.10
N PHE A 107 13.01 -0.23 16.09
CA PHE A 107 13.31 -0.65 14.73
C PHE A 107 14.81 -0.83 14.46
N LYS A 108 15.69 -0.12 15.19
CA LYS A 108 17.14 -0.35 15.11
C LYS A 108 17.53 -1.68 15.77
N SER A 109 16.94 -2.03 16.91
CA SER A 109 17.19 -3.31 17.59
C SER A 109 16.64 -4.52 16.81
N SER A 110 15.52 -4.35 16.10
CA SER A 110 14.90 -5.41 15.28
C SER A 110 15.36 -5.45 13.80
N THR A 111 16.39 -4.68 13.43
CA THR A 111 16.76 -4.36 12.03
C THR A 111 16.90 -5.54 11.07
N GLY A 112 17.27 -6.74 11.54
CA GLY A 112 17.41 -7.93 10.70
C GLY A 112 16.10 -8.31 10.02
N TYR A 113 15.14 -8.79 10.81
CA TYR A 113 13.87 -9.32 10.30
C TYR A 113 12.91 -8.20 9.87
N SER A 114 12.76 -7.15 10.68
CA SER A 114 11.88 -6.02 10.35
C SER A 114 12.38 -5.24 9.13
N GLY A 115 13.70 -5.11 8.96
CA GLY A 115 14.28 -4.43 7.81
C GLY A 115 14.07 -5.17 6.49
N ASN A 116 14.11 -6.51 6.48
CA ASN A 116 13.82 -7.31 5.30
C ASN A 116 12.33 -7.20 4.93
N TYR A 117 11.46 -7.29 5.93
CA TYR A 117 10.02 -7.13 5.79
C TYR A 117 9.64 -5.79 5.12
N PHE A 118 10.07 -4.66 5.70
CA PHE A 118 9.72 -3.34 5.17
C PHE A 118 10.32 -3.11 3.77
N ARG A 119 11.53 -3.63 3.49
CA ARG A 119 12.11 -3.57 2.14
C ARG A 119 11.30 -4.35 1.14
N ALA A 120 10.86 -5.56 1.46
CA ALA A 120 10.05 -6.37 0.57
C ALA A 120 8.68 -5.73 0.31
N LEU A 121 8.01 -5.24 1.36
CA LEU A 121 6.75 -4.50 1.23
C LEU A 121 6.91 -3.24 0.37
N TYR A 122 7.97 -2.45 0.60
CA TYR A 122 8.31 -1.27 -0.20
C TYR A 122 8.47 -1.63 -1.68
N ARG A 123 9.13 -2.74 -2.01
CA ARG A 123 9.33 -3.14 -3.41
C ARG A 123 8.00 -3.50 -4.08
N CYS A 124 7.09 -4.16 -3.37
CA CYS A 124 5.75 -4.45 -3.88
C CYS A 124 4.99 -3.15 -4.17
N LEU A 125 4.93 -2.23 -3.20
CA LEU A 125 4.22 -0.98 -3.38
C LEU A 125 4.86 -0.10 -4.46
N LYS A 126 6.19 -0.03 -4.49
CA LYS A 126 6.92 0.70 -5.52
C LYS A 126 6.62 0.18 -6.91
N TYR A 127 6.58 -1.15 -7.08
CA TYR A 127 6.25 -1.75 -8.37
C TYR A 127 4.84 -1.35 -8.84
N ILE A 128 3.87 -1.32 -7.93
CA ILE A 128 2.51 -0.83 -8.22
C ILE A 128 2.56 0.65 -8.65
N MET A 129 3.21 1.51 -7.85
CA MET A 129 3.22 2.95 -8.09
C MET A 129 4.01 3.37 -9.33
N ASP A 130 5.10 2.68 -9.67
CA ASP A 130 5.93 2.96 -10.84
C ASP A 130 5.39 2.32 -12.14
N SER A 131 4.34 1.49 -12.05
CA SER A 131 3.72 0.88 -13.22
C SER A 131 2.87 1.87 -14.03
N ASP A 132 2.68 1.57 -15.32
CA ASP A 132 1.80 2.33 -16.23
C ASP A 132 0.30 1.99 -16.04
N LEU A 133 -0.08 1.65 -14.81
CA LEU A 133 -1.46 1.41 -14.43
C LEU A 133 -2.18 2.74 -14.18
N LYS A 134 -3.48 2.74 -14.42
CA LYS A 134 -4.34 3.83 -13.93
C LYS A 134 -4.44 3.76 -12.41
N MET A 135 -4.73 4.89 -11.77
CA MET A 135 -4.82 4.96 -10.31
C MET A 135 -5.87 3.99 -9.74
N GLU A 136 -6.96 3.72 -10.46
CA GLU A 136 -7.97 2.73 -10.05
C GLU A 136 -7.40 1.31 -9.96
N ASP A 137 -6.56 0.92 -10.93
CA ASP A 137 -5.87 -0.37 -10.89
C ASP A 137 -4.79 -0.37 -9.80
N LYS A 138 -4.06 0.75 -9.61
CA LYS A 138 -3.07 0.88 -8.52
C LYS A 138 -3.72 0.69 -7.15
N LYS A 139 -4.88 1.32 -6.91
CA LYS A 139 -5.71 1.12 -5.71
C LYS A 139 -6.08 -0.35 -5.51
N PHE A 140 -6.47 -1.04 -6.58
CA PHE A 140 -6.77 -2.46 -6.51
C PHE A 140 -5.54 -3.28 -6.05
N TYR A 141 -4.38 -3.14 -6.69
CA TYR A 141 -3.19 -3.91 -6.29
C TYR A 141 -2.66 -3.51 -4.91
N SER A 142 -2.70 -2.23 -4.55
CA SER A 142 -2.35 -1.79 -3.19
C SER A 142 -3.33 -2.33 -2.16
N GLY A 143 -4.61 -2.45 -2.52
CA GLY A 143 -5.67 -3.12 -1.77
C GLY A 143 -5.37 -4.60 -1.53
N VAL A 144 -4.94 -5.32 -2.57
CA VAL A 144 -4.51 -6.72 -2.46
C VAL A 144 -3.28 -6.84 -1.57
N LEU A 145 -2.29 -5.96 -1.75
CA LEU A 145 -1.07 -5.95 -0.94
C LEU A 145 -1.35 -5.66 0.54
N ARG A 146 -2.19 -4.68 0.87
CA ARG A 146 -2.58 -4.43 2.27
C ARG A 146 -3.45 -5.55 2.83
N GLY A 147 -4.25 -6.21 2.00
CA GLY A 147 -5.15 -7.28 2.41
C GLY A 147 -4.45 -8.55 2.90
N VAL A 148 -3.16 -8.73 2.59
CA VAL A 148 -2.39 -9.84 3.15
C VAL A 148 -1.77 -9.53 4.52
N LEU A 149 -1.81 -8.28 4.98
CA LEU A 149 -1.21 -7.85 6.24
C LEU A 149 -2.16 -8.07 7.41
N SER A 150 -1.63 -8.50 8.56
CA SER A 150 -2.39 -8.52 9.81
C SER A 150 -2.53 -7.12 10.40
N SER A 151 -3.44 -6.94 11.35
CA SER A 151 -3.63 -5.64 12.03
C SER A 151 -2.36 -5.12 12.71
N LYS A 152 -1.61 -6.01 13.37
CA LYS A 152 -0.32 -5.65 13.99
C LYS A 152 0.70 -5.23 12.96
N GLU A 153 0.76 -5.91 11.82
CA GLU A 153 1.65 -5.54 10.74
C GLU A 153 1.29 -4.19 10.13
N MET A 154 0.01 -3.94 9.86
CA MET A 154 -0.44 -2.63 9.39
C MET A 154 -0.07 -1.52 10.36
N LEU A 155 -0.18 -1.77 11.66
CA LEU A 155 0.27 -0.84 12.70
C LEU A 155 1.79 -0.60 12.66
N LEU A 156 2.59 -1.66 12.43
CA LEU A 156 4.04 -1.51 12.26
C LEU A 156 4.41 -0.75 10.99
N VAL A 157 3.72 -0.97 9.88
CA VAL A 157 3.90 -0.20 8.64
C VAL A 157 3.56 1.26 8.88
N PHE A 158 2.48 1.55 9.60
CA PHE A 158 2.13 2.92 10.00
C PHE A 158 3.27 3.57 10.78
N TYR A 159 3.80 2.93 11.83
CA TYR A 159 4.91 3.50 12.60
C TYR A 159 6.20 3.65 11.79
N ASN A 160 6.48 2.71 10.90
CA ASN A 160 7.61 2.80 9.98
C ASN A 160 7.53 4.06 9.13
N CYS A 161 6.36 4.34 8.55
CA CYS A 161 6.19 5.47 7.66
C CYS A 161 6.13 6.82 8.41
N MET A 162 5.54 6.84 9.61
CA MET A 162 5.21 8.08 10.31
C MET A 162 6.31 8.60 11.25
N TYR A 163 7.17 7.71 11.75
CA TYR A 163 8.12 8.03 12.82
C TYR A 163 9.54 7.50 12.58
N PHE A 164 9.75 6.55 11.66
CA PHE A 164 11.06 5.97 11.42
C PHE A 164 11.78 6.61 10.23
N GLU A 165 13.03 7.03 10.45
CA GLU A 165 13.83 7.74 9.43
C GLU A 165 13.99 6.96 8.12
N LYS A 166 14.04 5.62 8.18
CA LYS A 166 14.21 4.78 6.98
C LYS A 166 12.89 4.47 6.27
N GLY A 167 11.75 4.83 6.85
CA GLY A 167 10.42 4.63 6.29
C GLY A 167 9.96 5.75 5.35
N GLU A 168 10.70 6.86 5.27
CA GLU A 168 10.31 8.05 4.50
C GLU A 168 9.99 7.73 3.03
N LYS A 169 10.79 6.89 2.37
CA LYS A 169 10.55 6.49 0.98
C LYS A 169 9.25 5.72 0.80
N PHE A 170 8.80 4.98 1.82
CA PHE A 170 7.51 4.30 1.76
C PHE A 170 6.39 5.31 1.88
N LYS A 171 6.53 6.28 2.80
CA LYS A 171 5.59 7.39 2.95
C LYS A 171 5.45 8.20 1.65
N GLU A 172 6.54 8.52 0.96
CA GLU A 172 6.53 9.18 -0.36
C GLU A 172 5.69 8.42 -1.41
N LEU A 173 5.63 7.09 -1.34
CA LEU A 173 4.80 6.29 -2.25
C LEU A 173 3.32 6.35 -1.88
N LEU A 174 3.00 6.40 -0.58
CA LEU A 174 1.63 6.51 -0.07
C LEU A 174 1.02 7.86 -0.41
N GLU A 175 1.82 8.92 -0.34
CA GLU A 175 1.41 10.30 -0.60
C GLU A 175 1.46 10.66 -2.09
N ARG A 176 2.01 9.79 -2.94
CA ARG A 176 2.13 10.06 -4.38
C ARG A 176 0.75 10.15 -5.02
N GLU A 177 0.49 11.31 -5.61
CA GLU A 177 -0.74 11.61 -6.34
C GLU A 177 -0.54 11.54 -7.86
N GLU A 178 -1.54 11.02 -8.57
CA GLU A 178 -1.65 11.06 -10.02
C GLU A 178 -3.05 11.57 -10.40
N ASN A 179 -3.11 12.74 -11.03
CA ASN A 179 -4.36 13.39 -11.46
C ASN A 179 -5.39 13.61 -10.33
N GLY A 180 -5.00 14.15 -9.17
CA GLY A 180 -5.94 14.39 -8.07
C GLY A 180 -6.30 13.15 -7.27
N LYS A 181 -5.67 12.00 -7.55
CA LYS A 181 -5.99 10.72 -6.92
C LYS A 181 -4.73 10.07 -6.37
N ARG A 182 -4.90 9.37 -5.26
CA ARG A 182 -3.86 8.62 -4.56
C ARG A 182 -4.40 7.27 -4.12
N ILE A 183 -3.52 6.36 -3.73
CA ILE A 183 -3.91 5.08 -3.17
C ILE A 183 -4.53 5.24 -1.77
N ASP A 184 -5.39 4.31 -1.37
CA ASP A 184 -6.10 4.26 -0.09
C ASP A 184 -5.52 3.16 0.82
N PHE A 185 -4.19 3.08 0.89
CA PHE A 185 -3.49 1.99 1.60
C PHE A 185 -3.87 1.91 3.08
N PHE A 186 -4.05 3.06 3.73
CA PHE A 186 -4.51 3.20 5.11
C PHE A 186 -5.99 3.65 5.20
N GLY A 187 -6.78 3.40 4.15
CA GLY A 187 -8.19 3.80 4.11
C GLY A 187 -8.41 5.15 3.42
N ASP A 188 -9.68 5.53 3.36
CA ASP A 188 -10.16 6.74 2.71
C ASP A 188 -10.97 7.66 3.64
N GLU A 189 -11.47 8.77 3.10
CA GLU A 189 -12.28 9.72 3.89
C GLU A 189 -13.59 9.13 4.40
N GLU A 190 -14.15 8.11 3.74
CA GLU A 190 -15.36 7.46 4.21
C GLU A 190 -15.06 6.57 5.42
N ASP A 191 -13.90 5.89 5.42
CA ASP A 191 -13.40 5.16 6.59
C ASP A 191 -13.25 6.09 7.81
N LEU A 192 -12.73 7.31 7.62
CA LEU A 192 -12.64 8.30 8.69
C LEU A 192 -14.01 8.73 9.23
N LYS A 193 -14.99 8.97 8.35
CA LYS A 193 -16.36 9.30 8.79
C LYS A 193 -17.03 8.15 9.52
N ASN A 194 -16.68 6.91 9.18
CA ASN A 194 -17.19 5.73 9.88
C ASN A 194 -16.53 5.58 11.25
N LEU A 195 -15.26 5.97 11.37
CA LEU A 195 -14.56 6.06 12.66
C LEU A 195 -15.27 6.99 13.65
N ASP A 196 -15.74 8.15 13.19
CA ASP A 196 -16.53 9.09 14.02
C ASP A 196 -17.87 8.52 14.51
N LYS A 197 -18.39 7.50 13.81
CA LYS A 197 -19.63 6.79 14.17
C LYS A 197 -19.36 5.56 15.06
N GLY A 198 -18.10 5.30 15.42
CA GLY A 198 -17.70 4.17 16.27
C GLY A 198 -17.43 2.86 15.52
N TYR A 199 -17.22 2.91 14.20
CA TYR A 199 -16.70 1.77 13.44
C TYR A 199 -15.17 1.78 13.43
N ASP A 200 -14.54 0.61 13.33
CA ASP A 200 -13.08 0.52 13.19
C ASP A 200 -12.61 0.90 11.78
N LEU A 201 -11.33 1.28 11.66
CA LEU A 201 -10.67 1.37 10.37
C LEU A 201 -10.57 -0.03 9.74
N PRO A 202 -10.42 -0.15 8.40
CA PRO A 202 -10.46 -1.44 7.72
C PRO A 202 -9.38 -2.46 8.12
N PHE A 203 -8.38 -2.07 8.91
CA PHE A 203 -7.18 -2.89 9.16
C PHE A 203 -6.68 -2.89 10.61
N PHE A 204 -6.97 -1.88 11.44
CA PHE A 204 -6.76 -1.94 12.89
C PHE A 204 -7.77 -1.05 13.61
N SER A 205 -8.05 -1.33 14.88
CA SER A 205 -8.93 -0.52 15.68
C SER A 205 -8.23 0.77 16.11
N LYS A 206 -8.99 1.85 16.35
CA LYS A 206 -8.44 3.09 16.91
C LYS A 206 -7.76 2.86 18.26
N GLU A 207 -8.27 1.90 19.03
CA GLU A 207 -7.73 1.50 20.32
C GLU A 207 -6.37 0.78 20.23
N ASP A 208 -5.99 0.27 19.04
CA ASP A 208 -4.69 -0.35 18.80
C ASP A 208 -3.55 0.69 18.68
N LEU A 209 -3.87 1.96 18.43
CA LEU A 209 -2.89 3.04 18.32
C LEU A 209 -2.18 3.29 19.64
N LEU A 210 -0.85 3.23 19.61
CA LEU A 210 0.01 3.28 20.80
C LEU A 210 0.23 4.72 21.26
N PHE A 211 0.15 5.71 20.37
CA PHE A 211 0.30 7.13 20.68
C PHE A 211 -0.98 7.89 20.28
N SER A 212 -2.12 7.36 20.71
CA SER A 212 -3.50 7.64 20.30
C SER A 212 -3.75 8.99 19.62
N GLU A 213 -3.57 10.14 20.30
CA GLU A 213 -3.84 11.45 19.71
C GLU A 213 -2.91 11.80 18.53
N LYS A 214 -1.60 11.57 18.69
CA LYS A 214 -0.59 11.86 17.66
C LYS A 214 -0.70 10.92 16.48
N ASP A 215 -0.96 9.65 16.75
CA ASP A 215 -1.17 8.65 15.71
C ASP A 215 -2.41 8.97 14.87
N MET A 216 -3.52 9.30 15.53
CA MET A 216 -4.74 9.69 14.82
C MET A 216 -4.53 10.94 13.97
N GLN A 217 -3.86 11.97 14.50
CA GLN A 217 -3.54 13.18 13.73
C GLN A 217 -2.78 12.83 12.45
N LYS A 218 -1.69 12.07 12.54
CA LYS A 218 -0.88 11.68 11.38
C LYS A 218 -1.63 10.77 10.41
N LEU A 219 -2.48 9.89 10.92
CA LEU A 219 -3.31 9.03 10.09
C LEU A 219 -4.34 9.85 9.29
N GLU A 220 -4.99 10.82 9.93
CA GLU A 220 -5.91 11.73 9.23
C GLU A 220 -5.20 12.59 8.18
N GLU A 221 -4.04 13.16 8.51
CA GLU A 221 -3.19 13.89 7.54
C GLU A 221 -2.84 12.98 6.35
N LEU A 222 -2.43 11.74 6.63
CA LEU A 222 -2.12 10.74 5.62
C LEU A 222 -3.35 10.36 4.78
N ILE A 223 -4.57 10.32 5.33
CA ILE A 223 -5.81 9.92 4.62
C ILE A 223 -6.49 11.09 3.87
N LYS A 224 -6.37 12.31 4.36
CA LYS A 224 -6.93 13.49 3.69
C LYS A 224 -6.02 14.00 2.58
N GLY A 225 -4.70 13.79 2.72
CA GLY A 225 -3.71 14.47 1.90
C GLY A 225 -3.53 15.90 2.37
N ASN A 226 -2.32 16.41 2.23
CA ASN A 226 -2.01 17.82 2.53
C ASN A 226 -2.49 18.75 1.42
#